data_AF-A0A2T1CE05-F1
#
_entry.id   AF-A0A2T1CE05-F1
#
_cell.length_a   1.000
_cell.length_b   1.000
_cell.length_c   1.000
_cell.angle_alpha   90.00
_cell.angle_beta   90.00
_cell.angle_gamma   90.00
#
_symmetry.space_group_name_H-M   'P 1'
#
loop_
_entity.id
_entity.type
_entity.pdbx_description
1 polymer ?
#
loop_
_entity_poly.entity_id
_entity_poly.type
_entity_poly.pdbx_seq_one_letter_code
_entity_poly.pdbx_strand_id
1 'polypeptide(L)'
;MSIRIKSIFRLLKEAFQGWQKDKVSILAAALAYYTVFSIAPLLVIAIATAGAVFGEEAARGEIVSQINYLVGQQGAEAIETAIANANQPKLGSAASIISIVVLFVGASGVFAQLQTALNTVWNVEPKPNAGIWEFVRKRLLSFGMVLSIGFLLLVSLMISTLLAAISNLDVNLVSDFAPLWRGLNLLISFGLITLLFALIYKYLPDVEIRWKDVWVGAIVTALLFIFGKYLIGLYLGKSSLGSAYGAAGSLIVFLAWVFYSAQILLFGAELTQVYTRRYGSKIRPNSHAVMIDSSKNKSG
;
A
#
# COMPACT_ATOMS: atom_id res chain seq x y z
N MET A 1 14.69 -25.95 0.63
CA MET A 1 13.38 -26.53 1.01
C MET A 1 12.53 -26.63 -0.26
N SER A 2 12.46 -27.80 -0.90
CA SER A 2 11.69 -27.96 -2.16
C SER A 2 10.20 -27.97 -1.83
N ILE A 3 9.53 -26.83 -2.00
CA ILE A 3 8.08 -26.73 -1.87
C ILE A 3 7.49 -27.45 -3.08
N ARG A 4 6.92 -28.65 -2.88
CA ARG A 4 6.22 -29.39 -3.94
C ARG A 4 5.09 -28.50 -4.51
N ILE A 5 4.91 -28.49 -5.83
CA ILE A 5 3.85 -27.72 -6.54
C ILE A 5 2.46 -27.95 -5.92
N LYS A 6 2.15 -29.18 -5.49
CA LYS A 6 0.90 -29.52 -4.80
C LYS A 6 0.70 -28.71 -3.51
N SER A 7 1.77 -28.38 -2.79
CA SER A 7 1.73 -27.56 -1.58
C SER A 7 1.41 -26.09 -1.88
N ILE A 8 1.93 -25.55 -2.98
CA ILE A 8 1.64 -24.17 -3.43
C ILE A 8 0.16 -24.05 -3.82
N PHE A 9 -0.34 -24.98 -4.64
CA PHE A 9 -1.75 -24.99 -5.03
C PHE A 9 -2.69 -25.06 -3.83
N ARG A 10 -2.33 -25.87 -2.82
CA ARG A 10 -3.11 -25.98 -1.59
C ARG A 10 -3.06 -24.70 -0.76
N LEU A 11 -1.91 -24.01 -0.68
CA LEU A 11 -1.81 -22.70 -0.04
C LEU A 11 -2.69 -21.65 -0.73
N LEU A 12 -2.63 -21.57 -2.06
CA LEU A 12 -3.47 -20.66 -2.85
C LEU A 12 -4.96 -20.94 -2.66
N LYS A 13 -5.34 -22.22 -2.68
CA LYS A 13 -6.73 -22.64 -2.45
C LYS A 13 -7.22 -22.26 -1.05
N GLU A 14 -6.43 -22.53 -0.01
CA GLU A 14 -6.78 -22.18 1.37
C GLU A 14 -6.84 -20.66 1.57
N ALA A 15 -5.93 -19.89 0.97
CA ALA A 15 -5.96 -18.42 1.01
C ALA A 15 -7.18 -17.86 0.27
N PHE A 16 -7.58 -18.45 -0.86
CA PHE A 16 -8.79 -18.03 -1.57
C PHE A 16 -10.07 -18.35 -0.78
N GLN A 17 -10.08 -19.46 -0.03
CA GLN A 17 -11.17 -19.77 0.89
C GLN A 17 -11.24 -18.79 2.06
N GLY A 18 -10.09 -18.41 2.63
CA GLY A 18 -9.99 -17.33 3.62
C GLY A 18 -10.53 -16.01 3.06
N TRP A 19 -10.03 -15.60 1.89
CA TRP A 19 -10.45 -14.39 1.19
C TRP A 19 -11.97 -14.29 1.01
N GLN A 20 -12.64 -15.38 0.65
CA GLN A 20 -14.12 -15.42 0.55
C GLN A 20 -14.79 -15.32 1.92
N LYS A 21 -14.32 -16.13 2.88
CA LYS A 21 -14.89 -16.20 4.23
C LYS A 21 -14.82 -14.85 4.94
N ASP A 22 -13.68 -14.17 4.82
CA ASP A 22 -13.40 -12.91 5.50
C ASP A 22 -13.92 -11.70 4.68
N LYS A 23 -14.68 -11.97 3.60
CA LYS A 23 -15.30 -10.98 2.72
C LYS A 23 -14.31 -9.92 2.24
N VAL A 24 -13.10 -10.35 1.88
CA VAL A 24 -11.99 -9.47 1.53
C VAL A 24 -12.35 -8.50 0.41
N SER A 25 -13.23 -8.90 -0.53
CA SER A 25 -13.71 -7.99 -1.56
C SER A 25 -14.42 -6.76 -1.01
N ILE A 26 -15.21 -6.91 0.05
CA ILE A 26 -15.88 -5.79 0.72
C ILE A 26 -14.85 -4.93 1.45
N LEU A 27 -13.87 -5.56 2.11
CA LEU A 27 -12.77 -4.85 2.79
C LEU A 27 -11.93 -4.03 1.79
N ALA A 28 -11.64 -4.58 0.61
CA ALA A 28 -10.94 -3.90 -0.47
C ALA A 28 -11.75 -2.73 -1.04
N ALA A 29 -13.06 -2.89 -1.21
CA ALA A 29 -13.95 -1.80 -1.63
C ALA A 29 -14.00 -0.68 -0.59
N ALA A 30 -14.11 -1.01 0.69
CA ALA A 30 -14.02 -0.04 1.77
C ALA A 30 -12.67 0.68 1.75
N LEU A 31 -11.55 -0.05 1.58
CA LEU A 31 -10.23 0.57 1.51
C LEU A 31 -10.11 1.55 0.33
N ALA A 32 -10.67 1.22 -0.84
CA ALA A 32 -10.73 2.14 -1.98
C ALA A 32 -11.54 3.41 -1.67
N TYR A 33 -12.71 3.26 -1.04
CA TYR A 33 -13.52 4.39 -0.58
C TYR A 33 -12.74 5.29 0.38
N TYR A 34 -12.18 4.73 1.46
CA TYR A 34 -11.38 5.50 2.42
C TYR A 34 -10.14 6.13 1.79
N THR A 35 -9.53 5.49 0.79
CA THR A 35 -8.38 6.05 0.06
C THR A 35 -8.76 7.33 -0.66
N VAL A 36 -9.90 7.39 -1.34
CA VAL A 36 -10.35 8.61 -2.05
C VAL A 36 -10.48 9.81 -1.12
N PHE A 37 -10.99 9.62 0.10
CA PHE A 37 -11.10 10.71 1.07
C PHE A 37 -9.78 11.03 1.80
N SER A 38 -8.87 10.05 1.88
CA SER A 38 -7.60 10.21 2.59
C SER A 38 -6.45 10.68 1.68
N ILE A 39 -6.57 10.55 0.36
CA ILE A 39 -5.45 10.75 -0.57
C ILE A 39 -4.94 12.18 -0.56
N ALA A 40 -5.82 13.19 -0.62
CA ALA A 40 -5.40 14.59 -0.63
C ALA A 40 -4.67 14.98 0.66
N PRO A 41 -5.22 14.72 1.86
CA PRO A 41 -4.50 14.97 3.10
C PRO A 41 -3.17 14.21 3.22
N LEU A 42 -3.12 12.96 2.76
CA LEU A 42 -1.89 12.18 2.78
C LEU A 42 -0.81 12.75 1.89
N LEU A 43 -1.17 13.21 0.69
CA LEU A 43 -0.23 13.79 -0.24
C LEU A 43 0.29 15.14 0.26
N VAL A 44 -0.55 15.97 0.86
CA VAL A 44 -0.10 17.22 1.50
C VAL A 44 0.94 16.91 2.57
N ILE A 45 0.68 15.93 3.46
CA ILE A 45 1.64 15.54 4.50
C ILE A 45 2.93 14.98 3.88
N ALA A 46 2.82 14.12 2.87
CA ALA A 46 3.97 13.52 2.20
C ALA A 46 4.83 14.57 1.47
N ILE A 47 4.20 15.48 0.72
CA ILE A 47 4.86 16.59 0.01
C ILE A 47 5.50 17.55 1.01
N ALA A 48 4.81 17.93 2.09
CA ALA A 48 5.38 18.81 3.10
C ALA A 48 6.60 18.18 3.79
N THR A 49 6.53 16.88 4.09
CA THR A 49 7.63 16.17 4.78
C THR A 49 8.83 15.95 3.87
N ALA A 50 8.61 15.48 2.63
CA ALA A 50 9.68 15.30 1.67
C ALA A 50 10.22 16.66 1.18
N GLY A 51 9.34 17.64 0.99
CA GLY A 51 9.71 19.00 0.57
C GLY A 51 10.56 19.74 1.59
N ALA A 52 10.39 19.46 2.89
CA ALA A 52 11.24 19.99 3.94
C ALA A 52 12.71 19.55 3.83
N VAL A 53 12.99 18.44 3.15
CA VAL A 53 14.35 17.88 2.98
C VAL A 53 14.88 18.10 1.56
N PHE A 54 14.02 17.98 0.53
CA PHE A 54 14.42 17.94 -0.88
C PHE A 54 13.86 19.08 -1.74
N GLY A 55 13.00 19.94 -1.17
CA GLY A 55 12.26 20.97 -1.90
C GLY A 55 10.86 20.49 -2.34
N GLU A 56 9.86 21.36 -2.19
CA GLU A 56 8.45 21.03 -2.42
C GLU A 56 8.16 20.62 -3.88
N GLU A 57 8.76 21.32 -4.84
CA GLU A 57 8.59 21.02 -6.28
C GLU A 57 9.16 19.64 -6.64
N ALA A 58 10.34 19.32 -6.13
CA ALA A 58 10.97 18.00 -6.35
C ALA A 58 10.13 16.87 -5.73
N ALA A 59 9.66 17.06 -4.50
CA ALA A 59 8.80 16.10 -3.82
C ALA A 59 7.47 15.89 -4.55
N ARG A 60 6.81 16.97 -4.98
CA ARG A 60 5.55 16.90 -5.72
C ARG A 60 5.73 16.23 -7.08
N GLY A 61 6.74 16.66 -7.85
CA GLY A 61 7.03 16.10 -9.17
C GLY A 61 7.31 14.60 -9.11
N GLU A 62 8.09 14.16 -8.12
CA GLU A 62 8.38 12.74 -7.95
C GLU A 62 7.14 11.92 -7.57
N ILE A 63 6.35 12.40 -6.61
CA ILE A 63 5.12 11.72 -6.20
C ILE A 63 4.18 11.54 -7.39
N VAL A 64 3.95 12.60 -8.19
CA VAL A 64 3.12 12.54 -9.40
C VAL A 64 3.71 11.56 -10.42
N SER A 65 5.02 11.60 -10.65
CA SER A 65 5.72 10.70 -11.57
C SER A 65 5.53 9.22 -11.17
N GLN A 66 5.69 8.91 -9.88
CA GLN A 66 5.49 7.56 -9.35
C GLN A 66 4.04 7.11 -9.47
N ILE A 67 3.08 7.98 -9.20
CA ILE A 67 1.66 7.67 -9.41
C ILE A 67 1.37 7.40 -10.89
N ASN A 68 1.92 8.21 -11.80
CA ASN A 68 1.75 7.98 -13.23
C ASN A 68 2.36 6.63 -13.64
N TYR A 69 3.53 6.27 -13.12
CA TYR A 69 4.16 4.98 -13.37
C TYR A 69 3.37 3.79 -12.81
N LEU A 70 2.72 3.97 -11.66
CA LEU A 70 1.96 2.92 -10.99
C LEU A 70 0.55 2.80 -11.57
N VAL A 71 -0.23 3.89 -11.55
CA VAL A 71 -1.67 3.95 -11.85
C VAL A 71 -1.95 4.30 -13.31
N GLY A 72 -1.05 5.02 -13.98
CA GLY A 72 -1.24 5.60 -15.31
C GLY A 72 -1.74 7.06 -15.27
N GLN A 73 -1.77 7.69 -16.45
CA GLN A 73 -2.01 9.13 -16.60
C GLN A 73 -3.32 9.60 -15.98
N GLN A 74 -4.43 8.91 -16.25
CA GLN A 74 -5.76 9.31 -15.73
C GLN A 74 -5.83 9.23 -14.20
N GLY A 75 -5.15 8.27 -13.58
CA GLY A 75 -5.06 8.20 -12.12
C GLY A 75 -4.16 9.29 -11.54
N ALA A 76 -3.09 9.64 -12.24
CA ALA A 76 -2.23 10.77 -11.86
C ALA A 76 -2.98 12.10 -11.91
N GLU A 77 -3.79 12.35 -12.95
CA GLU A 77 -4.63 13.56 -13.07
C GLU A 77 -5.63 13.71 -11.91
N ALA A 78 -6.27 12.61 -11.48
CA ALA A 78 -7.16 12.62 -10.32
C ALA A 78 -6.42 13.04 -9.04
N ILE A 79 -5.18 12.57 -8.88
CA ILE A 79 -4.35 12.90 -7.73
C ILE A 79 -3.80 14.33 -7.81
N GLU A 80 -3.33 14.78 -8.97
CA GLU A 80 -2.90 16.17 -9.16
C GLU A 80 -4.01 17.16 -8.83
N THR A 81 -5.23 16.85 -9.24
CA THR A 81 -6.43 17.65 -8.91
C THR A 81 -6.67 17.66 -7.39
N ALA A 82 -6.53 16.52 -6.72
CA ALA A 82 -6.66 16.42 -5.27
C ALA A 82 -5.60 17.27 -4.55
N ILE A 83 -4.35 17.26 -5.02
CA ILE A 83 -3.25 18.09 -4.48
C ILE A 83 -3.53 19.57 -4.70
N ALA A 84 -3.90 19.96 -5.92
CA ALA A 84 -4.17 21.35 -6.27
C ALA A 84 -5.31 21.96 -5.42
N ASN A 85 -6.34 21.16 -5.16
CA ASN A 85 -7.47 21.58 -4.31
C ASN A 85 -7.10 21.64 -2.81
N ALA A 86 -6.11 20.86 -2.38
CA ALA A 86 -5.67 20.86 -0.98
C ALA A 86 -4.69 22.00 -0.64
N ASN A 87 -4.02 22.60 -1.64
CA ASN A 87 -2.99 23.63 -1.49
C ASN A 87 -3.50 25.10 -1.52
N GLN A 88 -4.76 25.37 -1.17
CA GLN A 88 -5.28 26.76 -1.15
C GLN A 88 -4.88 27.56 0.13
N PRO A 89 -4.66 28.89 0.03
CA PRO A 89 -3.79 29.64 0.95
C PRO A 89 -4.40 30.08 2.29
N LYS A 90 -3.51 30.04 3.31
CA LYS A 90 -3.35 30.89 4.52
C LYS A 90 -4.61 31.32 5.28
N LEU A 91 -5.14 30.37 6.03
CA LEU A 91 -5.96 30.62 7.21
C LEU A 91 -5.10 31.18 8.38
N GLY A 92 -5.68 32.03 9.23
CA GLY A 92 -5.01 32.57 10.43
C GLY A 92 -4.47 31.48 11.37
N SER A 93 -3.64 31.83 12.36
CA SER A 93 -2.90 30.86 13.22
C SER A 93 -3.80 29.79 13.86
N ALA A 94 -4.98 30.16 14.36
CA ALA A 94 -5.95 29.20 14.93
C ALA A 94 -6.52 28.25 13.87
N ALA A 95 -6.82 28.76 12.68
CA ALA A 95 -7.37 27.96 11.61
C ALA A 95 -6.29 27.08 10.93
N SER A 96 -5.01 27.46 10.98
CA SER A 96 -3.88 26.59 10.61
C SER A 96 -3.79 25.35 11.51
N ILE A 97 -3.98 25.49 12.84
CA ILE A 97 -3.99 24.35 13.77
C ILE A 97 -5.17 23.42 13.47
N ILE A 98 -6.36 23.99 13.24
CA ILE A 98 -7.56 23.22 12.89
C ILE A 98 -7.34 22.47 11.57
N SER A 99 -6.78 23.12 10.55
CA SER A 99 -6.44 22.49 9.27
C SER A 99 -5.47 21.34 9.44
N ILE A 100 -4.43 21.49 10.28
CA ILE A 100 -3.51 20.39 10.60
C ILE A 100 -4.29 19.22 11.21
N VAL A 101 -5.10 19.46 12.24
CA VAL A 101 -5.89 18.40 12.88
C VAL A 101 -6.82 17.70 11.88
N VAL A 102 -7.53 18.45 11.04
CA VAL A 102 -8.44 17.91 10.02
C VAL A 102 -7.68 17.09 8.97
N LEU A 103 -6.54 17.58 8.48
CA LEU A 103 -5.68 16.85 7.54
C LEU A 103 -5.19 15.55 8.17
N PHE A 104 -4.74 15.60 9.42
CA PHE A 104 -4.36 14.41 10.15
C PHE A 104 -5.55 13.47 10.30
N VAL A 105 -6.73 13.91 10.71
CA VAL A 105 -7.89 13.00 10.83
C VAL A 105 -8.26 12.39 9.48
N GLY A 106 -8.32 13.18 8.41
CA GLY A 106 -8.62 12.72 7.05
C GLY A 106 -7.62 11.69 6.54
N ALA A 107 -6.31 11.93 6.76
CA ALA A 107 -5.25 11.01 6.41
C ALA A 107 -5.32 9.67 7.18
N SER A 108 -5.99 9.62 8.34
CA SER A 108 -6.07 8.38 9.16
C SER A 108 -6.93 7.31 8.56
N GLY A 109 -7.98 7.73 7.84
CA GLY A 109 -9.11 6.86 7.52
C GLY A 109 -8.65 5.60 6.82
N VAL A 110 -7.84 5.77 5.77
CA VAL A 110 -7.31 4.65 4.99
C VAL A 110 -6.42 3.70 5.80
N PHE A 111 -5.58 4.21 6.72
CA PHE A 111 -4.72 3.37 7.53
C PHE A 111 -5.49 2.61 8.60
N ALA A 112 -6.45 3.26 9.26
CA ALA A 112 -7.35 2.61 10.21
C ALA A 112 -8.16 1.51 9.52
N GLN A 113 -8.65 1.77 8.30
CA GLN A 113 -9.35 0.77 7.50
C GLN A 113 -8.43 -0.36 7.06
N LEU A 114 -7.20 -0.07 6.62
CA LEU A 114 -6.21 -1.09 6.26
C LEU A 114 -5.87 -1.98 7.46
N GLN A 115 -5.68 -1.40 8.65
CA GLN A 115 -5.45 -2.15 9.87
C GLN A 115 -6.65 -3.02 10.22
N THR A 116 -7.86 -2.47 10.13
CA THR A 116 -9.08 -3.24 10.36
C THR A 116 -9.17 -4.42 9.40
N ALA A 117 -8.92 -4.20 8.10
CA ALA A 117 -8.94 -5.26 7.09
C ALA A 117 -7.88 -6.34 7.34
N LEU A 118 -6.65 -5.95 7.69
CA LEU A 118 -5.60 -6.91 8.04
C LEU A 118 -5.95 -7.66 9.32
N ASN A 119 -6.45 -6.99 10.35
CA ASN A 119 -6.88 -7.63 11.60
C ASN A 119 -7.99 -8.66 11.37
N THR A 120 -8.95 -8.36 10.48
CA THR A 120 -9.96 -9.33 10.04
C THR A 120 -9.32 -10.56 9.41
N VAL A 121 -8.41 -10.39 8.44
CA VAL A 121 -7.65 -11.50 7.84
C VAL A 121 -6.89 -12.29 8.90
N TRP A 122 -6.26 -11.62 9.87
CA TRP A 122 -5.55 -12.28 10.96
C TRP A 122 -6.46 -12.84 12.06
N ASN A 123 -7.78 -12.68 11.95
CA ASN A 123 -8.79 -13.11 12.91
C ASN A 123 -8.52 -12.57 14.34
N VAL A 124 -8.13 -11.30 14.43
CA VAL A 124 -7.89 -10.60 15.69
C VAL A 124 -8.74 -9.35 15.81
N GLU A 125 -9.18 -9.06 17.04
CA GLU A 125 -9.90 -7.84 17.37
C GLU A 125 -9.08 -6.97 18.33
N PRO A 126 -9.14 -5.63 18.18
CA PRO A 126 -8.59 -4.71 19.17
C PRO A 126 -9.23 -4.96 20.55
N LYS A 127 -8.47 -4.83 21.63
CA LYS A 127 -9.01 -4.97 22.98
C LYS A 127 -10.14 -3.95 23.24
N PRO A 128 -11.26 -4.35 23.87
CA PRO A 128 -12.45 -3.50 24.07
C PRO A 128 -12.24 -2.26 24.97
N ASN A 129 -11.09 -2.13 25.64
CA ASN A 129 -10.72 -0.96 26.46
C ASN A 129 -9.52 -0.20 25.90
N ALA A 130 -9.50 0.01 24.58
CA ALA A 130 -8.50 0.84 23.92
C ALA A 130 -8.69 2.33 24.30
N GLY A 131 -7.95 2.80 25.31
CA GLY A 131 -7.98 4.20 25.72
C GLY A 131 -7.35 5.16 24.68
N ILE A 132 -7.31 6.46 25.01
CA ILE A 132 -6.72 7.53 24.17
C ILE A 132 -5.30 7.16 23.68
N TRP A 133 -4.54 6.42 24.48
CA TRP A 133 -3.20 5.95 24.11
C TRP A 133 -3.17 5.02 22.90
N GLU A 134 -4.13 4.11 22.75
CA GLU A 134 -4.23 3.25 21.57
C GLU A 134 -4.57 4.05 20.31
N PHE A 135 -5.43 5.06 20.45
CA PHE A 135 -5.73 5.98 19.35
C PHE A 135 -4.46 6.73 18.89
N VAL A 136 -3.69 7.30 19.82
CA VAL A 136 -2.42 7.99 19.52
C VAL A 136 -1.41 7.03 18.89
N ARG A 137 -1.26 5.81 19.42
CA ARG A 137 -0.33 4.80 18.90
C ARG A 137 -0.67 4.37 17.47
N LYS A 138 -1.95 4.09 17.17
CA LYS A 138 -2.41 3.77 15.81
C LYS A 138 -2.14 4.92 14.84
N ARG A 139 -2.24 6.16 15.33
CA ARG A 139 -1.90 7.36 14.56
C ARG A 139 -0.39 7.46 14.30
N LEU A 140 0.45 7.18 15.29
CA LEU A 140 1.91 7.14 15.14
C LEU A 140 2.35 6.03 14.17
N LEU A 141 1.70 4.86 14.19
CA LEU A 141 1.95 3.80 13.21
C LEU A 141 1.59 4.24 11.79
N SER A 142 0.46 4.92 11.62
CA SER A 142 0.06 5.50 10.33
C SER A 142 1.09 6.52 9.84
N PHE A 143 1.59 7.39 10.73
CA PHE A 143 2.62 8.36 10.41
C PHE A 143 3.96 7.69 10.05
N GLY A 144 4.38 6.70 10.83
CA GLY A 144 5.58 5.89 10.54
C GLY A 144 5.49 5.18 9.19
N MET A 145 4.30 4.74 8.78
CA MET A 145 4.05 4.16 7.47
C MET A 145 4.15 5.19 6.34
N VAL A 146 3.55 6.37 6.50
CA VAL A 146 3.69 7.48 5.53
C VAL A 146 5.16 7.88 5.38
N LEU A 147 5.88 8.02 6.50
CA LEU A 147 7.32 8.28 6.49
C LEU A 147 8.11 7.16 5.82
N SER A 148 7.77 5.89 6.09
CA SER A 148 8.45 4.74 5.49
C SER A 148 8.23 4.71 3.98
N ILE A 149 6.99 4.96 3.52
CA ILE A 149 6.68 5.05 2.09
C ILE A 149 7.44 6.23 1.48
N GLY A 150 7.39 7.42 2.08
CA GLY A 150 8.13 8.60 1.62
C GLY A 150 9.64 8.34 1.53
N PHE A 151 10.23 7.72 2.55
CA PHE A 151 11.63 7.31 2.56
C PHE A 151 11.93 6.28 1.47
N LEU A 152 11.08 5.28 1.27
CA LEU A 152 11.26 4.30 0.19
C LEU A 152 11.18 4.95 -1.19
N LEU A 153 10.29 5.92 -1.39
CA LEU A 153 10.21 6.70 -2.63
C LEU A 153 11.49 7.52 -2.85
N LEU A 154 12.03 8.13 -1.80
CA LEU A 154 13.29 8.88 -1.89
C LEU A 154 14.48 7.99 -2.22
N VAL A 155 14.59 6.82 -1.58
CA VAL A 155 15.61 5.82 -1.91
C VAL A 155 15.42 5.34 -3.36
N SER A 156 14.17 5.10 -3.79
CA SER A 156 13.85 4.75 -5.17
C SER A 156 14.29 5.82 -6.16
N LEU A 157 14.05 7.09 -5.84
CA LEU A 157 14.47 8.23 -6.64
C LEU A 157 15.99 8.30 -6.72
N MET A 158 16.69 8.28 -5.57
CA MET A 158 18.16 8.32 -5.54
C MET A 158 18.76 7.21 -6.39
N ILE A 159 18.26 5.99 -6.27
CA ILE A 159 18.73 4.87 -7.09
C ILE A 159 18.40 5.10 -8.56
N SER A 160 17.18 5.52 -8.89
CA SER A 160 16.76 5.75 -10.26
C SER A 160 17.56 6.87 -10.93
N THR A 161 17.84 7.96 -10.23
CA THR A 161 18.69 9.07 -10.68
C THR A 161 20.12 8.63 -10.86
N LEU A 162 20.69 7.84 -9.94
CA LEU A 162 22.04 7.30 -10.08
C LEU A 162 22.13 6.35 -11.29
N LEU A 163 21.17 5.45 -11.45
CA LEU A 163 21.11 4.54 -12.59
C LEU A 163 20.96 5.30 -13.90
N ALA A 164 20.11 6.33 -13.95
CA ALA A 164 19.91 7.17 -15.13
C ALA A 164 21.16 8.01 -15.46
N ALA A 165 21.82 8.56 -14.45
CA ALA A 165 23.06 9.30 -14.62
C ALA A 165 24.15 8.40 -15.19
N ILE A 166 24.31 7.19 -14.66
CA ILE A 166 25.25 6.19 -15.16
C ILE A 166 24.90 5.75 -16.58
N SER A 167 23.60 5.54 -16.89
CA SER A 167 23.17 5.12 -18.22
C SER A 167 23.34 6.19 -19.29
N ASN A 168 23.36 7.46 -18.90
CA ASN A 168 23.55 8.60 -19.80
C ASN A 168 25.02 9.02 -19.97
N LEU A 169 25.96 8.34 -19.30
CA LEU A 169 27.37 8.52 -19.60
C LEU A 169 27.64 7.89 -20.98
N ASP A 170 28.05 8.72 -21.96
CA ASP A 170 28.46 8.34 -23.32
C ASP A 170 29.79 7.55 -23.33
N VAL A 171 29.88 6.51 -22.51
CA VAL A 171 30.98 5.55 -22.52
C VAL A 171 30.49 4.35 -23.31
N ASN A 172 31.20 3.95 -24.37
CA ASN A 172 30.85 2.81 -25.24
C ASN A 172 30.53 1.51 -24.47
N LEU A 173 31.06 1.35 -23.25
CA LEU A 173 30.76 0.24 -22.34
C LEU A 173 29.32 0.23 -21.82
N VAL A 174 28.66 1.38 -21.67
CA VAL A 174 27.32 1.51 -21.06
C VAL A 174 26.21 1.02 -22.00
N SER A 175 26.38 1.21 -23.31
CA SER A 175 25.41 0.80 -24.34
C SER A 175 25.26 -0.73 -24.43
N ASP A 176 26.38 -1.47 -24.34
CA ASP A 176 26.38 -2.94 -24.40
C ASP A 176 25.72 -3.61 -23.18
N PHE A 177 25.71 -2.92 -22.02
CA PHE A 177 25.08 -3.41 -20.78
C PHE A 177 23.66 -2.88 -20.56
N ALA A 178 23.02 -2.25 -21.54
CA ALA A 178 21.65 -1.75 -21.41
C ALA A 178 20.63 -2.81 -20.88
N PRO A 179 20.68 -4.10 -21.27
CA PRO A 179 19.80 -5.12 -20.70
C PRO A 179 20.08 -5.40 -19.22
N LEU A 180 21.35 -5.34 -18.79
CA LEU A 180 21.75 -5.54 -17.40
C LEU A 180 21.21 -4.43 -16.51
N TRP A 181 21.31 -3.17 -16.95
CA TRP A 181 20.76 -2.01 -16.24
C TRP A 181 19.24 -2.08 -16.08
N ARG A 182 18.52 -2.52 -17.12
CA ARG A 182 17.07 -2.77 -17.03
C ARG A 182 16.75 -3.86 -16.03
N GLY A 183 17.50 -4.97 -16.04
CA GLY A 183 17.35 -6.07 -15.09
C GLY A 183 17.59 -5.63 -13.64
N LEU A 184 18.62 -4.82 -13.40
CA LEU A 184 18.93 -4.29 -12.09
C LEU A 184 17.82 -3.36 -11.57
N ASN A 185 17.32 -2.44 -12.42
CA ASN A 185 16.22 -1.57 -12.04
C ASN A 185 14.95 -2.37 -11.67
N LEU A 186 14.61 -3.40 -12.45
CA LEU A 186 13.50 -4.30 -12.13
C LEU A 186 13.69 -5.03 -10.80
N LEU A 187 14.88 -5.53 -10.51
CA LEU A 187 15.20 -6.20 -9.25
C LEU A 187 15.09 -5.25 -8.06
N ILE A 188 15.57 -4.02 -8.19
CA ILE A 188 15.49 -3.01 -7.14
C ILE A 188 14.04 -2.60 -6.90
N SER A 189 13.29 -2.31 -7.96
CA SER A 189 11.86 -1.99 -7.87
C SER A 189 11.07 -3.12 -7.21
N PHE A 190 11.33 -4.36 -7.62
CA PHE A 190 10.73 -5.54 -6.99
C PHE A 190 11.11 -5.66 -5.51
N GLY A 191 12.37 -5.43 -5.16
CA GLY A 191 12.87 -5.45 -3.79
C GLY A 191 12.19 -4.40 -2.91
N LEU A 192 12.01 -3.17 -3.41
CA LEU A 192 11.33 -2.08 -2.71
C LEU A 192 9.84 -2.38 -2.51
N ILE A 193 9.14 -2.87 -3.53
CA ILE A 193 7.72 -3.26 -3.42
C ILE A 193 7.56 -4.41 -2.42
N THR A 194 8.47 -5.40 -2.47
CA THR A 194 8.47 -6.52 -1.52
C THR A 194 8.70 -6.03 -0.10
N LEU A 195 9.68 -5.14 0.11
CA LEU A 195 9.96 -4.55 1.42
C LEU A 195 8.76 -3.77 1.94
N LEU A 196 8.08 -3.00 1.08
CA LEU A 196 6.87 -2.27 1.44
C LEU A 196 5.76 -3.22 1.95
N PHE A 197 5.43 -4.28 1.19
CA PHE A 197 4.44 -5.26 1.64
C PHE A 197 4.89 -5.99 2.92
N ALA A 198 6.18 -6.29 3.05
CA ALA A 198 6.71 -6.91 4.26
C ALA A 198 6.51 -6.00 5.50
N LEU A 199 6.78 -4.70 5.37
CA LEU A 199 6.55 -3.73 6.44
C LEU A 199 5.06 -3.63 6.80
N ILE A 200 4.18 -3.56 5.79
CA ILE A 200 2.72 -3.57 6.00
C ILE A 200 2.30 -4.80 6.80
N TYR A 201 2.68 -6.01 6.36
CA TYR A 201 2.28 -7.25 7.02
C TYR A 201 2.93 -7.45 8.39
N LYS A 202 4.11 -6.87 8.63
CA LYS A 202 4.84 -7.03 9.89
C LYS A 202 4.36 -6.10 10.99
N TYR A 203 4.02 -4.86 10.66
CA TYR A 203 3.83 -3.79 11.66
C TYR A 203 2.41 -3.26 11.76
N LEU A 204 1.62 -3.39 10.69
CA LEU A 204 0.28 -2.84 10.65
C LEU A 204 -0.80 -3.71 11.33
N PRO A 205 -0.80 -5.05 11.18
CA PRO A 205 -1.74 -5.89 11.92
C PRO A 205 -1.39 -5.96 13.41
N ASP A 206 -2.40 -6.14 14.25
CA ASP A 206 -2.25 -6.28 15.69
C ASP A 206 -1.80 -7.71 16.12
N VAL A 207 -0.85 -8.28 15.38
CA VAL A 207 -0.36 -9.66 15.53
C VAL A 207 1.16 -9.71 15.46
N GLU A 208 1.77 -10.54 16.31
CA GLU A 208 3.21 -10.80 16.25
C GLU A 208 3.53 -11.90 15.24
N ILE A 209 4.07 -11.50 14.09
CA ILE A 209 4.44 -12.42 13.00
C ILE A 209 5.97 -12.44 12.84
N ARG A 210 6.57 -13.62 12.60
CA ARG A 210 8.02 -13.72 12.36
C ARG A 210 8.36 -13.21 10.96
N TRP A 211 9.49 -12.52 10.82
CA TRP A 211 9.98 -12.00 9.53
C TRP A 211 10.07 -13.07 8.44
N LYS A 212 10.48 -14.29 8.80
CA LYS A 212 10.58 -15.41 7.84
C LYS A 212 9.23 -15.72 7.17
N ASP A 213 8.13 -15.62 7.91
CA ASP A 213 6.79 -15.90 7.41
C ASP A 213 6.28 -14.72 6.56
N VAL A 214 6.58 -13.49 6.99
CA VAL A 214 6.24 -12.25 6.29
C VAL A 214 6.85 -12.18 4.89
N TRP A 215 8.14 -12.52 4.74
CA TRP A 215 8.85 -12.41 3.46
C TRP A 215 8.21 -13.27 2.37
N VAL A 216 7.73 -14.48 2.71
CA VAL A 216 7.08 -15.36 1.73
C VAL A 216 5.82 -14.71 1.18
N GLY A 217 4.98 -14.18 2.06
CA GLY A 217 3.77 -13.46 1.68
C GLY A 217 4.05 -12.19 0.88
N ALA A 218 5.02 -11.39 1.34
CA ALA A 218 5.39 -10.14 0.71
C ALA A 218 5.94 -10.33 -0.72
N ILE A 219 6.78 -11.34 -0.94
CA ILE A 219 7.33 -11.68 -2.27
C ILE A 219 6.21 -12.08 -3.23
N VAL A 220 5.31 -12.97 -2.80
CA VAL A 220 4.18 -13.40 -3.64
C VAL A 220 3.25 -12.23 -3.93
N THR A 221 2.99 -11.37 -2.94
CA THR A 221 2.19 -10.16 -3.12
C THR A 221 2.84 -9.21 -4.13
N ALA A 222 4.14 -8.95 -4.01
CA ALA A 222 4.87 -8.09 -4.93
C ALA A 222 4.83 -8.63 -6.37
N LEU A 223 4.98 -9.95 -6.56
CA LEU A 223 4.85 -10.58 -7.87
C LEU A 223 3.45 -10.38 -8.46
N LEU A 224 2.41 -10.64 -7.66
CA LEU A 224 1.02 -10.43 -8.07
C LEU A 224 0.75 -8.95 -8.38
N PHE A 225 1.31 -8.04 -7.59
CA PHE A 225 1.15 -6.60 -7.75
C PHE A 225 1.79 -6.10 -9.04
N ILE A 226 3.02 -6.51 -9.36
CA ILE A 226 3.69 -6.14 -10.62
C ILE A 226 2.95 -6.73 -11.82
N PHE A 227 2.56 -7.99 -11.74
CA PHE A 227 1.78 -8.62 -12.80
C PHE A 227 0.43 -7.92 -12.98
N GLY A 228 -0.20 -7.57 -11.88
CA GLY A 228 -1.48 -6.88 -11.85
C GLY A 228 -1.43 -5.47 -12.40
N LYS A 229 -0.36 -4.72 -12.11
CA LYS A 229 -0.07 -3.41 -12.71
C LYS A 229 -0.05 -3.48 -14.23
N TYR A 230 0.58 -4.51 -14.79
CA TYR A 230 0.60 -4.71 -16.23
C TYR A 230 -0.80 -5.03 -16.79
N LEU A 231 -1.56 -5.92 -16.12
CA LEU A 231 -2.91 -6.28 -16.56
C LEU A 231 -3.88 -5.10 -16.55
N ILE A 232 -3.91 -4.32 -15.48
CA ILE A 232 -4.82 -3.19 -15.39
C ILE A 232 -4.36 -2.03 -16.28
N GLY A 233 -3.05 -1.85 -16.50
CA GLY A 233 -2.54 -0.93 -17.51
C GLY A 233 -3.01 -1.29 -18.92
N LEU A 234 -3.00 -2.58 -19.29
CA LEU A 234 -3.58 -3.06 -20.54
C LEU A 234 -5.09 -2.88 -20.60
N TYR A 235 -5.79 -3.15 -19.50
CA TYR A 235 -7.24 -3.01 -19.42
C TYR A 235 -7.67 -1.56 -19.56
N LEU A 236 -7.08 -0.64 -18.79
CA LEU A 236 -7.38 0.78 -18.83
C LEU A 236 -6.92 1.44 -20.13
N GLY A 237 -5.77 1.04 -20.68
CA GLY A 237 -5.29 1.57 -21.95
C GLY A 237 -6.14 1.17 -23.18
N LYS A 238 -6.89 0.06 -23.08
CA LYS A 238 -7.81 -0.41 -24.15
C LYS A 238 -9.27 -0.11 -23.86
N SER A 239 -9.62 0.19 -22.61
CA SER A 239 -11.01 0.34 -22.19
C SER A 239 -11.45 1.78 -22.25
N SER A 240 -12.66 1.99 -22.77
CA SER A 240 -13.37 3.27 -22.75
C SER A 240 -13.88 3.65 -21.35
N LEU A 241 -13.48 2.96 -20.28
CA LEU A 241 -13.92 3.22 -18.91
C LEU A 241 -13.79 4.70 -18.52
N GLY A 242 -12.68 5.35 -18.85
CA GLY A 242 -12.54 6.79 -18.63
C GLY A 242 -13.60 7.61 -19.38
N SER A 243 -13.86 7.28 -20.65
CA SER A 243 -14.83 7.98 -21.49
C SER A 243 -16.30 7.68 -21.17
N ALA A 244 -16.62 6.48 -20.67
CA ALA A 244 -18.00 6.07 -20.35
C ALA A 244 -18.58 6.87 -19.19
N TYR A 245 -17.72 7.38 -18.30
CA TYR A 245 -18.10 8.17 -17.14
C TYR A 245 -17.76 9.66 -17.28
N GLY A 246 -17.32 10.11 -18.46
CA GLY A 246 -17.02 11.50 -18.76
C GLY A 246 -16.05 12.13 -17.76
N ALA A 247 -16.44 13.27 -17.17
CA ALA A 247 -15.60 14.01 -16.21
C ALA A 247 -15.23 13.21 -14.95
N ALA A 248 -15.98 12.15 -14.59
CA ALA A 248 -15.69 11.29 -13.45
C ALA A 248 -14.78 10.09 -13.80
N GLY A 249 -14.37 9.95 -15.07
CA GLY A 249 -13.59 8.81 -15.56
C GLY A 249 -12.29 8.59 -14.81
N SER A 250 -11.52 9.65 -14.56
CA SER A 250 -10.23 9.59 -13.85
C SER A 250 -10.37 9.05 -12.42
N LEU A 251 -11.39 9.51 -11.68
CA LEU A 251 -11.70 9.04 -10.33
C LEU A 251 -12.12 7.56 -10.32
N ILE A 252 -12.93 7.13 -11.28
CA ILE A 252 -13.40 5.73 -11.36
C ILE A 252 -12.25 4.79 -11.71
N VAL A 253 -11.38 5.20 -12.63
CA VAL A 253 -10.16 4.47 -12.97
C VAL A 253 -9.23 4.36 -11.76
N PHE A 254 -9.04 5.45 -11.02
CA PHE A 254 -8.28 5.45 -9.77
C PHE A 254 -8.91 4.50 -8.73
N LEU A 255 -10.23 4.55 -8.52
CA LEU A 255 -10.94 3.66 -7.62
C LEU A 255 -10.78 2.18 -7.99
N ALA A 256 -10.91 1.85 -9.28
CA ALA A 256 -10.71 0.50 -9.78
C ALA A 256 -9.27 0.02 -9.52
N TRP A 257 -8.29 0.89 -9.73
CA TRP A 257 -6.89 0.61 -9.44
C TRP A 257 -6.65 0.36 -7.95
N VAL A 258 -7.15 1.23 -7.07
CA VAL A 258 -6.97 1.08 -5.63
C VAL A 258 -7.69 -0.16 -5.13
N PHE A 259 -8.91 -0.42 -5.60
CA PHE A 259 -9.66 -1.62 -5.28
C PHE A 259 -8.87 -2.88 -5.66
N TYR A 260 -8.36 -2.94 -6.88
CA TYR A 260 -7.55 -4.06 -7.35
C TYR A 260 -6.25 -4.24 -6.54
N SER A 261 -5.57 -3.14 -6.24
CA SER A 261 -4.37 -3.15 -5.40
C SER A 261 -4.65 -3.66 -3.99
N ALA A 262 -5.78 -3.25 -3.41
CA ALA A 262 -6.25 -3.70 -2.11
C ALA A 262 -6.59 -5.20 -2.11
N GLN A 263 -7.16 -5.72 -3.20
CA GLN A 263 -7.41 -7.16 -3.36
C GLN A 263 -6.12 -7.96 -3.29
N ILE A 264 -5.10 -7.55 -4.04
CA ILE A 264 -3.80 -8.22 -4.05
C ILE A 264 -3.16 -8.18 -2.66
N LEU A 265 -3.16 -7.01 -2.01
CA LEU A 265 -2.60 -6.83 -0.68
C LEU A 265 -3.30 -7.75 0.33
N LEU A 266 -4.63 -7.74 0.40
CA LEU A 266 -5.36 -8.54 1.39
C LEU A 266 -5.30 -10.04 1.08
N PHE A 267 -5.29 -10.42 -0.21
CA PHE A 267 -5.03 -11.82 -0.60
C PHE A 267 -3.60 -12.27 -0.23
N GLY A 268 -2.62 -11.38 -0.35
CA GLY A 268 -1.26 -11.61 0.12
C GLY A 268 -1.17 -11.79 1.64
N ALA A 269 -1.96 -11.02 2.40
CA ALA A 269 -2.09 -11.20 3.85
C ALA A 269 -2.71 -12.57 4.19
N GLU A 270 -3.76 -13.01 3.48
CA GLU A 270 -4.35 -14.34 3.63
C GLU A 270 -3.33 -15.46 3.35
N LEU A 271 -2.54 -15.31 2.28
CA LEU A 271 -1.46 -16.24 1.98
C LEU A 271 -0.41 -16.29 3.09
N THR A 272 -0.05 -15.13 3.64
CA THR A 272 0.88 -15.02 4.77
C THR A 272 0.31 -15.73 6.00
N GLN A 273 -0.97 -15.53 6.29
CA GLN A 273 -1.67 -16.12 7.42
C GLN A 273 -1.75 -17.65 7.31
N VAL A 274 -2.14 -18.17 6.15
CA VAL A 274 -2.20 -19.61 5.85
C VAL A 274 -0.80 -20.24 5.89
N TYR A 275 0.21 -19.56 5.32
CA TYR A 275 1.61 -20.02 5.38
C TYR A 275 2.10 -20.10 6.82
N THR A 276 1.86 -19.04 7.61
CA THR A 276 2.24 -18.96 9.03
C THR A 276 1.57 -20.07 9.84
N ARG A 277 0.26 -20.30 9.65
CA ARG A 277 -0.50 -21.36 10.32
C ARG A 277 0.03 -22.77 10.04
N ARG A 278 0.55 -22.99 8.83
CA ARG A 278 0.87 -24.33 8.33
C ARG A 278 2.34 -24.72 8.46
N TYR A 279 3.23 -23.77 8.21
CA TYR A 279 4.67 -23.98 8.15
C TYR A 279 5.46 -23.06 9.08
N GLY A 280 4.84 -21.96 9.52
CA GLY A 280 5.46 -20.95 10.38
C GLY A 280 5.18 -21.16 11.87
N SER A 281 5.31 -20.08 12.64
CA SER A 281 5.03 -20.09 14.08
C SER A 281 3.55 -19.91 14.41
N LYS A 282 3.10 -20.43 15.57
CA LYS A 282 1.74 -20.19 16.09
C LYS A 282 1.43 -18.68 16.08
N ILE A 283 0.31 -18.30 15.46
CA ILE A 283 -0.20 -16.93 15.45
C ILE A 283 -0.45 -16.49 16.89
N ARG A 284 0.18 -15.38 17.31
CA ARG A 284 -0.02 -14.79 18.63
C ARG A 284 -0.54 -13.36 18.46
N PRO A 285 -1.74 -13.03 18.98
CA PRO A 285 -2.16 -11.64 19.03
C PRO A 285 -1.15 -10.83 19.86
N ASN A 286 -0.95 -9.57 19.49
CA ASN A 286 -0.07 -8.70 20.27
C ASN A 286 -0.68 -8.39 21.65
N SER A 287 0.05 -7.67 22.51
CA SER A 287 -0.43 -7.28 23.85
C SER A 287 -1.71 -6.43 23.86
N HIS A 288 -2.24 -6.03 22.70
CA HIS A 288 -3.36 -5.11 22.53
C HIS A 288 -4.54 -5.70 21.74
N ALA A 289 -4.46 -6.97 21.35
CA ALA A 289 -5.50 -7.69 20.62
C ALA A 289 -5.86 -9.02 21.26
N VAL A 290 -7.00 -9.59 20.86
CA VAL A 290 -7.46 -10.93 21.22
C VAL A 290 -7.85 -11.70 19.97
N MET A 291 -7.62 -13.02 19.96
CA MET A 291 -8.08 -13.90 18.87
C MET A 291 -9.60 -14.02 18.91
N ILE A 292 -10.24 -13.93 17.74
CA ILE A 292 -11.67 -14.18 17.60
C ILE A 292 -11.91 -15.68 17.78
N ASP A 293 -12.51 -16.07 18.91
CA ASP A 293 -12.86 -17.46 19.17
C ASP A 293 -14.09 -17.86 18.34
N SER A 294 -13.87 -18.68 17.33
CA SER A 294 -14.92 -19.14 16.40
C SER A 294 -16.02 -19.97 17.08
N SER A 295 -15.86 -20.34 18.36
CA SER A 295 -16.85 -21.09 19.14
C SER A 295 -17.99 -20.23 19.71
N LYS A 296 -17.81 -18.92 19.88
CA LYS A 296 -18.83 -18.03 20.48
C LYS A 296 -19.92 -17.54 19.52
N ASN A 297 -19.76 -17.73 18.22
CA ASN A 297 -20.74 -17.28 17.22
C ASN A 297 -21.83 -18.33 16.89
N LYS A 298 -21.96 -19.37 17.73
CA LYS A 298 -23.01 -20.41 17.61
C LYS A 298 -24.13 -20.28 18.65
N SER A 299 -24.15 -19.22 19.45
CA SER A 299 -25.11 -19.05 20.55
C SER A 299 -25.86 -17.71 20.51
N GLY A 300 -26.17 -17.23 19.30
CA GLY A 300 -27.02 -16.06 19.06
C GLY A 300 -28.15 -16.41 18.12
#